data_AF-A0A1Z4LIM2-F1
#
_entry.id   AF-A0A1Z4LIM2-F1
#
_cell.length_a   1.000
_cell.length_b   1.000
_cell.length_c   1.000
_cell.angle_alpha   90.00
_cell.angle_beta   90.00
_cell.angle_gamma   90.00
#
_symmetry.space_group_name_H-M   'P 1'
#
loop_
_entity.id
_entity.type
_entity.pdbx_description
1 polymer ?
#
loop_
_entity_poly.entity_id
_entity_poly.type
_entity_poly.pdbx_seq_one_letter_code
_entity_poly.pdbx_strand_id
1 'polypeptide(L)'
;MKIVSMDVMSTGVIAYYVAIASRKGLFTPIFSGVENRTYADPVPQAVILTAIVIGFSIQALMLVCVMKLARDNPTLESNEIEKNNTPS
;
A
#
# COMPACT_ATOMS: atom_id res chain seq x y z
N MET A 1 -4.02 -12.69 9.42
CA MET A 1 -4.91 -11.80 8.61
C MET A 1 -4.52 -10.31 8.65
N LYS A 2 -3.95 -9.79 9.74
CA LYS A 2 -3.62 -8.35 9.89
C LYS A 2 -2.83 -7.74 8.70
N ILE A 3 -1.83 -8.46 8.16
CA ILE A 3 -1.03 -8.00 7.00
C ILE A 3 -1.87 -7.83 5.73
N VAL A 4 -2.78 -8.77 5.46
CA VAL A 4 -3.67 -8.72 4.29
C VAL A 4 -4.67 -7.57 4.43
N SER A 5 -5.19 -7.32 5.64
CA SER A 5 -6.06 -6.17 5.89
C SER A 5 -5.35 -4.83 5.63
N MET A 6 -4.05 -4.74 5.93
CA MET A 6 -3.24 -3.56 5.64
C MET A 6 -3.04 -3.35 4.13
N ASP A 7 -2.87 -4.42 3.36
CA ASP A 7 -2.80 -4.38 1.89
C ASP A 7 -4.10 -3.84 1.26
N VAL A 8 -5.23 -4.40 1.68
CA VAL A 8 -6.57 -3.99 1.20
C VAL A 8 -6.82 -2.52 1.51
N MET A 9 -6.45 -2.06 2.71
CA MET A 9 -6.56 -0.65 3.08
C MET A 9 -5.71 0.25 2.18
N SER A 10 -4.45 -0.13 1.90
CA SER A 10 -3.57 0.62 1.00
C SER A 10 -4.16 0.73 -0.41
N THR A 11 -4.64 -0.40 -0.95
CA THR A 11 -5.30 -0.47 -2.25
C THR A 11 -6.56 0.40 -2.29
N GLY A 12 -7.35 0.43 -1.22
CA GLY A 12 -8.53 1.29 -1.09
C GLY A 12 -8.20 2.78 -1.16
N VAL A 13 -7.14 3.22 -0.47
CA VAL A 13 -6.66 4.61 -0.53
C VAL A 13 -6.19 4.98 -1.95
N ILE A 14 -5.46 4.08 -2.61
CA ILE A 14 -5.02 4.27 -3.99
C ILE A 14 -6.22 4.41 -4.93
N ALA A 15 -7.22 3.52 -4.82
CA ALA A 15 -8.42 3.57 -5.65
C ALA A 15 -9.20 4.89 -5.46
N TYR A 16 -9.31 5.38 -4.23
CA TYR A 16 -9.92 6.67 -3.93
C TYR A 16 -9.16 7.84 -4.59
N TYR A 17 -7.83 7.82 -4.52
CA TYR A 17 -6.99 8.81 -5.18
C TYR A 17 -7.14 8.80 -6.71
N VAL A 18 -7.21 7.61 -7.32
CA VAL A 18 -7.47 7.45 -8.76
C VAL A 18 -8.83 8.05 -9.14
N ALA A 19 -9.87 7.79 -8.34
CA ALA A 19 -11.20 8.34 -8.57
C ALA A 19 -11.21 9.88 -8.55
N ILE A 20 -10.46 10.51 -7.64
CA ILE A 20 -10.32 11.97 -7.59
C ILE A 20 -9.55 12.50 -8.80
N ALA A 21 -8.42 11.86 -9.14
CA ALA A 21 -7.56 12.29 -10.26
C ALA A 21 -8.27 12.20 -11.62
N SER A 22 -9.13 11.19 -11.78
CA SER A 22 -9.92 10.92 -12.99
C SER A 22 -10.99 11.98 -13.27
N ARG A 23 -11.39 12.79 -12.27
CA ARG A 23 -12.46 13.80 -12.45
C ARG A 23 -12.10 14.91 -13.45
N LYS A 24 -10.83 15.28 -13.55
CA LYS A 24 -10.38 16.40 -14.40
C LYS A 24 -10.10 15.97 -15.84
N GLY A 25 -9.84 14.69 -16.09
CA GLY A 25 -9.46 14.15 -17.39
C GLY A 25 -9.07 12.68 -17.27
N LEU A 26 -9.30 11.90 -18.32
CA LEU A 26 -9.05 10.45 -18.36
C LEU A 26 -7.77 10.09 -19.11
N PHE A 27 -7.18 11.03 -19.86
CA PHE A 27 -6.00 10.74 -20.67
C PHE A 27 -4.72 10.83 -19.84
N THR A 28 -3.82 9.86 -20.02
CA THR A 28 -2.51 9.85 -19.37
C THR A 28 -1.72 11.12 -19.72
N PRO A 29 -1.11 11.82 -18.74
CA PRO A 29 -0.37 13.07 -18.94
C PRO A 29 0.97 12.84 -19.64
N ILE A 30 0.89 12.36 -20.89
CA ILE A 30 2.02 12.12 -21.79
C ILE A 30 1.80 12.99 -23.02
N PHE A 31 2.72 13.92 -23.26
CA PHE A 31 2.65 14.81 -24.39
C PHE A 31 2.89 14.00 -25.68
N SER A 32 1.88 13.95 -26.56
CA SER A 32 1.91 13.16 -27.79
C SER A 32 1.66 13.99 -29.06
N GLY A 33 1.72 15.33 -28.97
CA GLY A 33 1.46 16.24 -30.10
C GLY A 33 0.01 16.28 -30.57
N VAL A 34 -0.91 15.57 -29.91
CA VAL A 34 -2.35 15.59 -30.21
C VAL A 34 -2.97 16.78 -29.47
N GLU A 35 -3.39 17.79 -30.22
CA GLU A 35 -4.18 18.90 -29.67
C GLU A 35 -5.54 18.39 -29.18
N ASN A 36 -6.01 18.96 -28.06
CA ASN A 36 -7.38 18.86 -27.58
C ASN A 36 -7.81 17.60 -26.79
N ARG A 37 -6.90 16.92 -26.08
CA ARG A 37 -7.28 15.90 -25.09
C ARG A 37 -7.27 16.43 -23.65
N THR A 38 -8.30 16.10 -22.88
CA THR A 38 -8.35 16.39 -21.45
C THR A 38 -7.46 15.42 -20.68
N TYR A 39 -6.25 15.88 -20.36
CA TYR A 39 -5.28 15.12 -19.57
C TYR A 39 -5.70 15.03 -18.10
N ALA A 40 -5.42 13.88 -17.49
CA ALA A 40 -5.51 13.69 -16.06
C ALA A 40 -4.44 14.53 -15.34
N ASP A 41 -4.72 14.88 -14.09
CA ASP A 41 -3.80 15.67 -13.27
C ASP A 41 -2.52 14.85 -12.97
N PRO A 42 -1.32 15.31 -13.36
CA PRO A 42 -0.08 14.56 -13.13
C PRO A 42 0.34 14.55 -11.66
N VAL A 43 -0.12 15.50 -10.85
CA VAL A 43 0.29 15.63 -9.44
C VAL A 43 -0.22 14.44 -8.61
N PRO A 44 -1.53 14.09 -8.61
CA PRO A 44 -2.01 12.89 -7.94
C PRO A 44 -1.37 11.59 -8.44
N GLN A 45 -1.04 11.50 -9.73
CA GLN A 45 -0.43 10.29 -10.30
C GLN A 45 0.97 10.01 -9.73
N ALA A 46 1.80 11.05 -9.60
CA ALA A 46 3.11 10.93 -8.97
C ALA A 46 2.98 10.49 -7.50
N VAL A 47 2.03 11.06 -6.76
CA VAL A 47 1.77 10.70 -5.35
C VAL A 47 1.33 9.24 -5.21
N ILE A 48 0.44 8.76 -6.09
CA ILE A 48 -0.01 7.37 -6.10
C ILE A 48 1.17 6.42 -6.33
N LEU A 49 2.05 6.71 -7.28
CA LEU A 49 3.20 5.87 -7.58
C LEU A 49 4.15 5.78 -6.37
N THR A 50 4.40 6.91 -5.69
CA THR A 50 5.18 6.93 -4.45
C THR A 50 4.51 6.12 -3.34
N ALA A 51 3.19 6.25 -3.17
CA ALA A 51 2.44 5.51 -2.16
C ALA A 51 2.48 3.99 -2.39
N ILE A 52 2.41 3.53 -3.63
CA ILE A 52 2.52 2.11 -3.99
C ILE A 52 3.90 1.55 -3.58
N VAL A 53 4.98 2.25 -3.90
CA VAL A 53 6.35 1.79 -3.57
C VAL A 53 6.57 1.74 -2.06
N ILE A 54 6.06 2.72 -1.32
CA ILE A 54 6.11 2.72 0.15
C ILE A 54 5.29 1.56 0.72
N GLY A 55 4.07 1.35 0.24
CA GLY A 55 3.19 0.26 0.67
C GLY A 55 3.85 -1.11 0.46
N PHE A 56 4.39 -1.35 -0.73
CA PHE A 56 5.11 -2.56 -1.06
C PHE A 56 6.32 -2.79 -0.15
N SER A 57 7.10 -1.74 0.14
CA SER A 57 8.26 -1.82 1.02
C SER A 57 7.88 -2.22 2.45
N ILE A 58 6.77 -1.68 2.97
CA ILE A 58 6.25 -2.02 4.31
C ILE A 58 5.73 -3.46 4.33
N GLN A 59 5.05 -3.91 3.29
CA GLN A 59 4.58 -5.30 3.19
C GLN A 59 5.73 -6.29 3.17
N ALA A 60 6.79 -6.02 2.40
CA ALA A 60 7.99 -6.84 2.38
C ALA A 60 8.64 -6.92 3.77
N LEU A 61 8.77 -5.78 4.46
CA LEU A 61 9.32 -5.74 5.81
C LEU A 61 8.47 -6.54 6.81
N MET A 62 7.13 -6.38 6.77
CA MET A 62 6.23 -7.12 7.65
C MET A 62 6.27 -8.62 7.41
N LEU A 63 6.35 -9.06 6.15
CA LEU A 63 6.48 -10.48 5.83
C LEU A 63 7.79 -11.06 6.37
N VAL A 64 8.92 -10.37 6.18
CA VAL A 64 10.20 -10.80 6.75
C VAL A 64 10.13 -10.86 8.28
N CYS A 65 9.51 -9.87 8.92
CA CYS A 65 9.33 -9.86 10.37
C CYS A 65 8.50 -11.08 10.84
N VAL A 66 7.37 -11.37 10.19
CA VAL A 66 6.53 -12.52 10.52
C VAL A 66 7.25 -13.84 10.25
N MET A 67 8.04 -13.95 9.18
CA MET A 67 8.86 -15.14 8.92
C MET A 67 9.90 -15.39 10.02
N LYS A 68 10.53 -14.33 10.53
CA LYS A 68 11.46 -14.45 11.67
C LYS A 68 10.72 -14.83 12.94
N LEU A 69 9.58 -14.18 13.22
CA LEU A 69 8.76 -14.47 14.39
C LEU A 69 8.25 -15.92 14.39
N ALA A 70 7.85 -16.44 13.22
CA ALA A 70 7.40 -17.83 13.03
C ALA A 70 8.51 -18.86 13.26
N ARG A 71 9.78 -18.47 13.07
CA ARG A 71 10.93 -19.33 13.33
C ARG A 71 11.22 -19.44 14.82
N ASP A 72 11.06 -18.33 15.54
CA ASP A 72 11.43 -18.24 16.96
C ASP A 72 10.28 -18.62 17.90
N ASN A 73 9.03 -18.65 17.41
CA ASN A 73 7.85 -18.95 18.21
C ASN A 73 7.03 -20.11 17.60
N PRO A 74 6.46 -21.01 18.43
CA PRO A 74 5.62 -22.11 17.96
C PRO A 74 4.23 -21.65 17.49
N THR A 75 3.84 -20.41 17.78
CA THR A 75 2.56 -19.82 17.41
C THR A 75 2.75 -18.42 16.83
N LEU A 76 1.85 -18.02 15.94
CA LEU A 76 1.76 -16.66 15.38
C LEU A 76 0.61 -15.84 15.97
N GLU A 77 -0.04 -16.37 17.02
CA GLU A 77 -1.07 -15.65 17.76
C GLU A 77 -0.42 -14.57 18.62
N SER A 78 -0.75 -13.30 18.34
CA SER A 78 -0.12 -12.14 18.97
C SER A 78 -0.27 -12.16 20.50
N ASN A 79 -1.46 -12.55 20.99
CA ASN A 79 -1.77 -12.59 22.42
C ASN A 79 -0.94 -13.63 23.18
N GLU A 80 -0.66 -14.78 22.54
CA GLU A 80 0.13 -15.85 23.14
C GLU A 80 1.62 -15.49 23.21
N ILE A 81 2.13 -14.82 22.18
CA ILE A 81 3.51 -14.32 22.16
C ILE A 81 3.72 -13.25 23.24
N GLU A 82 2.77 -12.34 23.41
CA GLU A 82 2.85 -11.29 24.44
C GLU A 82 2.87 -11.87 25.85
N LYS A 83 1.97 -12.82 26.15
CA LYS A 83 1.91 -13.50 27.44
C LYS A 83 3.19 -14.26 27.79
N ASN A 84 3.87 -14.84 26.81
CA ASN A 84 5.12 -15.57 27.02
C ASN A 84 6.34 -14.64 27.23
N ASN A 85 6.23 -13.36 26.87
CA ASN A 85 7.32 -12.37 26.93
C ASN A 85 7.10 -11.26 27.96
N THR A 86 5.95 -11.18 28.63
CA THR A 86 5.73 -10.27 29.75
C THR A 86 6.43 -10.78 31.02
N PRO A 87 7.33 -10.00 31.65
CA PRO A 87 7.83 -10.32 32.98
C PRO A 87 6.68 -10.19 33.99
N SER A 88 6.60 -11.17 34.90
CA SER A 88 5.64 -11.25 36.01
C SER A 88 5.62 -10.00 36.89
#